data_AF-A0A2T2X7M5-F1
#
_entry.id   AF-A0A2T2X7M5-F1
#
_cell.length_a   1.000
_cell.length_b   1.000
_cell.length_c   1.000
_cell.angle_alpha   90.00
_cell.angle_beta   90.00
_cell.angle_gamma   90.00
#
_symmetry.space_group_name_H-M   'P 1'
#
loop_
_entity.id
_entity.type
_entity.pdbx_description
1 polymer ?
#
loop_
_entity_poly.entity_id
_entity_poly.type
_entity_poly.pdbx_seq_one_letter_code
_entity_poly.pdbx_strand_id
1 'polypeptide(L)' 'MNIEIRGLEKLSFRERQVVALKETGVNTETIAKRLGLSPATVATLYNRAKTKGYQVVLVISGDPLGVFGEAEEEEGDL' A
#
# COMPACT_ATOMS: atom_id res chain seq x y z
N MET A 1 12.22 5.28 -6.94
CA MET A 1 10.85 4.77 -6.75
C MET A 1 10.79 4.06 -5.41
N ASN A 2 9.83 4.42 -4.56
CA ASN A 2 9.63 3.83 -3.24
C ASN A 2 8.14 3.68 -2.93
N ILE A 3 7.80 2.73 -2.08
CA ILE A 3 6.44 2.54 -1.57
C ILE A 3 6.34 3.23 -0.20
N GLU A 4 5.28 4.00 0.00
CA GLU A 4 4.89 4.56 1.28
C GLU A 4 3.54 4.00 1.72
N ILE A 5 3.38 3.80 3.02
CA ILE A 5 2.08 3.49 3.63
C ILE A 5 1.68 4.68 4.50
N ARG A 6 0.68 5.44 4.07
CA ARG A 6 0.17 6.63 4.77
C ARG A 6 -1.05 6.28 5.61
N GLY A 7 -1.32 7.03 6.67
CA GLY A 7 -2.45 6.77 7.57
C GLY A 7 -2.19 5.64 8.57
N LEU A 8 -0.94 5.25 8.80
CA LEU A 8 -0.55 4.19 9.73
C LEU A 8 -0.93 4.51 11.19
N GLU A 9 -1.07 5.78 11.54
CA GLU A 9 -1.51 6.25 12.85
C GLU A 9 -2.95 5.83 13.18
N LYS A 10 -3.79 5.60 12.17
CA LYS A 10 -5.17 5.12 12.33
C LYS A 10 -5.23 3.62 12.66
N LEU A 11 -4.14 2.90 12.43
CA LEU A 11 -4.04 1.45 12.62
C LEU A 11 -3.47 1.10 14.01
N SER A 12 -4.01 0.05 14.61
CA SER A 12 -3.39 -0.61 15.76
C SER A 12 -2.05 -1.22 15.37
N PHE A 13 -1.19 -1.50 16.34
CA PHE A 13 0.11 -2.09 16.09
C PHE A 13 0.05 -3.40 15.30
N ARG A 14 -0.91 -4.29 15.61
CA ARG A 14 -1.10 -5.55 14.89
C ARG A 14 -1.59 -5.34 13.45
N GLU A 15 -2.49 -4.39 13.23
CA GLU A 15 -2.91 -4.02 11.87
C GLU A 15 -1.74 -3.46 11.06
N ARG A 16 -0.91 -2.59 11.65
CA ARG A 16 0.30 -2.06 10.99
C ARG A 16 1.24 -3.17 10.54
N GLN A 17 1.51 -4.16 11.40
CA GLN A 17 2.36 -5.30 11.05
C GLN A 17 1.78 -6.12 9.90
N VAL A 18 0.48 -6.42 9.95
CA VAL A 18 -0.20 -7.18 8.89
C VAL A 18 -0.20 -6.41 7.57
N VAL A 19 -0.55 -5.13 7.58
CA VAL A 19 -0.57 -4.26 6.38
C VAL A 19 0.83 -4.15 5.78
N ALA A 20 1.85 -3.82 6.57
CA ALA A 20 3.22 -3.68 6.06
C ALA A 20 3.70 -4.95 5.35
N LEU A 21 3.42 -6.13 5.91
CA LEU A 21 3.80 -7.41 5.28
C LEU A 21 2.94 -7.72 4.05
N LYS A 22 1.63 -7.45 4.09
CA LYS A 22 0.72 -7.78 2.99
C LYS A 22 0.99 -6.91 1.76
N GLU A 23 1.16 -5.60 1.95
CA GLU A 23 1.39 -4.63 0.88
C GLU A 23 2.80 -4.75 0.26
N THR A 24 3.74 -5.39 0.97
CA THR A 24 5.07 -5.72 0.45
C THR A 24 5.15 -7.12 -0.17
N GLY A 25 4.01 -7.79 -0.35
CA GLY A 25 3.91 -9.05 -1.11
C GLY A 25 3.99 -10.34 -0.29
N VAL A 26 4.00 -10.27 1.05
CA VAL A 26 4.04 -11.49 1.88
C VAL A 26 2.66 -12.17 1.91
N ASN A 27 2.63 -13.48 1.67
CA ASN A 27 1.38 -14.25 1.71
C ASN A 27 0.84 -14.42 3.15
N THR A 28 -0.45 -14.75 3.25
CA THR A 28 -1.19 -14.75 4.52
C THR A 28 -0.67 -15.81 5.49
N GLU A 29 -0.33 -16.99 5.00
CA GLU A 29 0.19 -18.13 5.76
C GLU A 29 1.55 -17.79 6.38
N THR A 30 2.40 -17.10 5.63
CA THR A 30 3.73 -16.65 6.10
C THR A 30 3.58 -15.56 7.15
N ILE A 31 2.66 -14.60 6.96
CA ILE A 31 2.35 -13.58 7.96
C ILE A 31 1.83 -14.23 9.26
N ALA A 32 0.90 -15.18 9.13
CA ALA A 32 0.32 -15.91 10.26
C ALA A 32 1.40 -16.60 11.09
N LYS A 33 2.28 -17.37 10.44
CA LYS A 33 3.44 -18.00 11.09
C LYS A 33 4.37 -16.99 11.74
N ARG A 34 4.72 -15.89 11.04
CA ARG A 34 5.68 -14.88 11.53
C ARG A 34 5.17 -14.10 12.73
N LEU A 35 3.85 -13.84 12.80
CA LEU A 35 3.24 -13.03 13.85
C LEU A 35 2.61 -13.85 14.99
N GLY A 36 2.63 -15.19 14.89
CA GLY A 36 1.99 -16.09 15.85
C GLY A 36 0.46 -15.99 15.84
N LEU A 37 -0.14 -15.83 14.65
CA LEU A 37 -1.58 -15.63 14.45
C LEU A 37 -2.16 -16.76 13.61
N SER A 38 -3.48 -16.93 13.65
CA SER A 38 -4.18 -17.74 12.65
C SER A 38 -4.31 -16.98 11.31
N PRO A 39 -4.38 -17.68 10.16
CA PRO A 39 -4.67 -17.03 8.87
C PRO A 39 -5.97 -16.21 8.88
N ALA A 40 -7.01 -16.69 9.58
CA ALA A 40 -8.27 -15.99 9.74
C ALA A 40 -8.12 -14.67 10.52
N THR A 41 -7.27 -14.66 11.55
CA THR A 41 -6.94 -13.44 12.31
C THR A 41 -6.21 -12.43 11.42
N VAL A 42 -5.27 -12.89 10.58
CA VAL A 42 -4.57 -12.02 9.61
C VAL A 42 -5.58 -11.38 8.65
N ALA A 43 -6.48 -12.18 8.06
CA ALA A 43 -7.53 -11.67 7.17
C ALA A 43 -8.43 -10.64 7.86
N THR A 44 -8.82 -10.91 9.11
CA THR A 44 -9.66 -10.00 9.93
C THR A 44 -8.95 -8.67 10.18
N LEU A 45 -7.68 -8.71 10.62
CA LEU A 45 -6.88 -7.50 10.86
C LEU A 45 -6.67 -6.71 9.57
N TYR A 46 -6.37 -7.38 8.47
CA TYR A 46 -6.17 -6.73 7.18
C TYR A 46 -7.44 -6.04 6.68
N ASN A 47 -8.60 -6.70 6.75
CA ASN A 47 -9.88 -6.11 6.36
C ASN A 47 -10.26 -4.93 7.26
N ARG A 48 -10.07 -5.04 8.58
CA ARG A 48 -10.29 -3.93 9.52
C ARG A 48 -9.36 -2.75 9.26
N ALA A 49 -8.12 -3.01 8.88
CA ALA A 49 -7.20 -1.94 8.51
C ALA A 49 -7.71 -1.19 7.26
N LYS A 50 -8.17 -1.90 6.23
CA LYS A 50 -8.69 -1.27 4.98
C LYS A 50 -9.85 -0.32 5.25
N THR A 51 -10.72 -0.64 6.20
CA THR A 51 -11.85 0.24 6.57
C THR A 51 -11.42 1.52 7.29
N LYS A 52 -10.17 1.61 7.76
CA LYS A 52 -9.63 2.79 8.47
C LYS A 52 -8.99 3.82 7.53
N GLY A 53 -8.92 3.54 6.23
CA GLY A 53 -8.47 4.50 5.22
C GLY A 53 -6.98 4.81 5.27
N TYR A 54 -6.13 3.78 5.47
CA TYR A 54 -4.71 3.89 5.12
C TYR A 54 -4.56 3.86 3.59
N GLN A 55 -3.44 4.37 3.09
CA GLN A 55 -3.15 4.43 1.65
C GLN A 55 -1.79 3.79 1.38
N VAL A 56 -1.69 3.05 0.27
CA VAL A 56 -0.42 2.60 -0.30
C VAL A 56 -0.11 3.50 -1.47
N VAL A 57 1.02 4.19 -1.40
CA VAL A 57 1.42 5.20 -2.39
C VAL A 57 2.72 4.76 -3.02
N LEU A 58 2.76 4.76 -4.35
CA LEU A 58 3.99 4.62 -5.11
C LEU A 58 4.54 6.02 -5.37
N VAL A 59 5.70 6.33 -4.80
CA VAL A 59 6.38 7.61 -5.00
C VAL A 59 7.41 7.45 -6.11
N ILE A 60 7.25 8.28 -7.13
CA ILE A 60 8.03 8.25 -8.36
C ILE A 60 8.56 9.67 -8.62
N SER A 61 9.85 9.79 -8.94
CA SER A 61 10.45 11.06 -9.33
C SER A 61 10.40 11.19 -10.86
N GLY A 62 9.67 12.17 -11.37
CA GLY A 62 9.44 12.33 -12.81
C GLY A 62 8.55 11.23 -13.39
N ASP A 63 8.80 10.86 -14.65
CA ASP A 63 8.08 9.77 -15.34
C ASP A 63 9.00 8.62 -15.81
N PRO A 64 9.59 7.83 -14.89
CA PRO A 64 10.40 6.67 -15.23
C PRO A 64 9.57 5.51 -15.79
N LEU A 65 8.24 5.56 -15.73
CA LEU A 65 7.37 4.52 -16.27
C LEU A 65 6.90 4.86 -17.69
N GLY A 66 7.10 6.09 -18.17
CA GLY A 66 6.63 6.54 -19.48
C GLY A 66 5.11 6.50 -19.61
N VAL A 67 4.38 6.61 -18.49
CA VAL A 67 2.91 6.51 -18.44
C VAL A 67 2.23 7.86 -18.31
N PHE A 68 2.99 8.89 -17.91
CA PHE A 68 2.56 10.27 -17.98
C PHE A 68 3.04 10.76 -19.34
N GLY A 69 2.26 10.43 -20.39
CA GLY A 69 2.57 10.90 -21.75
C GLY A 69 2.88 12.39 -21.76
N GLU A 70 3.64 12.86 -22.77
CA GLU A 70 3.82 14.28 -23.03
C GLU A 70 2.43 14.91 -22.91
N ALA A 71 2.21 15.70 -21.85
CA ALA A 71 1.02 16.52 -21.78
C ALA A 71 1.08 17.29 -23.08
N GLU A 72 0.17 17.00 -24.02
CA GLU A 72 0.05 17.73 -25.26
C GLU A 72 0.10 19.19 -24.83
N GLU A 73 1.24 19.84 -25.08
CA GLU A 73 1.29 21.28 -25.09
C GLU A 73 0.26 21.59 -26.16
N GLU A 74 -0.94 22.01 -25.73
CA GLU A 74 -1.87 22.69 -26.61
C GLU A 74 -1.14 23.97 -27.08
N GLU A 75 -0.21 23.82 -28.02
CA GLU A 75 0.09 24.80 -29.06
C GLU A 75 -1.17 24.88 -29.93
N GLY A 76 -2.21 25.47 -29.34
CA GLY A 76 -3.34 26.05 -30.06
C GLY A 76 -2.97 27.50 -30.40
N ASP A 77 -2.36 27.64 -31.56
CA ASP A 77 -2.10 28.84 -32.36
C ASP A 77 -3.00 30.09 -32.10
N LEU A 78 -2.31 31.24 -31.99
CA LEU A 78 -2.68 32.62 -32.37
C LEU A 78 -3.64 33.45 -31.49
#